data_AF-A0A535DED1-F1
#
_entry.id   AF-A0A535DED1-F1
#
_cell.length_a   1.000
_cell.length_b   1.000
_cell.length_c   1.000
_cell.angle_alpha   90.00
_cell.angle_beta   90.00
_cell.angle_gamma   90.00
#
_symmetry.space_group_name_H-M   'P 1'
#
loop_
_entity.id
_entity.type
_entity.pdbx_description
1 polymer ?
#
loop_
_entity_poly.entity_id
_entity_poly.type
_entity_poly.pdbx_seq_one_letter_code
_entity_poly.pdbx_strand_id
1 'polypeptide(L)'
;MHETAILLLVTIAVSVLFDFTNGFHDTANAIATSISTRALSPHAAVGLSAVFNLVGAVVTVAFFQAKVSNTIASTLAIRPGLVVVMSALLGAIAWNLITWYRGLPSSSTHALIGGLCGAGIAAAGGLSGVRWSALGK
;
A
#
# COMPACT_ATOMS: atom_id res chain seq x y z
N MET A 1 26.45 8.40 -7.19
CA MET A 1 26.14 7.96 -5.81
C MET A 1 25.12 8.86 -5.13
N HIS A 2 25.24 10.20 -5.20
CA HIS A 2 24.27 11.12 -4.58
C HIS A 2 22.86 11.03 -5.17
N GLU A 3 22.71 10.89 -6.50
CA GLU A 3 21.40 10.81 -7.16
C GLU A 3 20.58 9.58 -6.70
N THR A 4 21.22 8.41 -6.60
CA THR A 4 20.56 7.18 -6.13
C THR A 4 20.13 7.31 -4.66
N ALA A 5 20.93 7.99 -3.83
CA ALA A 5 20.60 8.23 -2.43
C ALA A 5 19.40 9.19 -2.29
N ILE A 6 19.35 10.26 -3.08
CA ILE A 6 18.21 11.17 -3.13
C ILE A 6 16.95 10.41 -3.57
N LEU A 7 17.04 9.62 -4.63
CA LEU A 7 15.91 8.84 -5.13
C LEU A 7 15.40 7.85 -4.08
N LEU A 8 16.31 7.17 -3.36
CA LEU A 8 15.95 6.27 -2.27
C LEU A 8 15.21 7.00 -1.14
N LEU A 9 15.73 8.15 -0.69
CA LEU A 9 15.09 8.95 0.36
C LEU A 9 13.69 9.41 -0.06
N VAL A 10 13.54 9.86 -1.31
CA VAL A 10 12.23 10.24 -1.87
C VAL A 10 11.30 9.03 -1.93
N THR A 11 11.75 7.86 -2.38
CA THR A 11 10.93 6.65 -2.39
C THR A 11 10.46 6.27 -0.99
N ILE A 12 11.31 6.39 0.03
CA ILE A 12 10.94 6.13 1.43
C ILE A 12 9.90 7.16 1.91
N ALA A 13 10.08 8.44 1.60
CA ALA A 13 9.09 9.45 1.95
C ALA A 13 7.72 9.17 1.30
N VAL A 14 7.72 8.75 0.03
CA VAL A 14 6.50 8.37 -0.70
C VAL A 14 5.90 7.09 -0.13
N SER A 15 6.70 6.09 0.30
CA SER A 15 6.16 4.88 0.93
C SER A 15 5.49 5.19 2.25
N VAL A 16 6.06 6.09 3.07
CA VAL A 16 5.43 6.56 4.30
C VAL A 16 4.11 7.29 4.02
N LEU A 17 4.05 8.07 2.93
CA LEU A 17 2.80 8.70 2.50
C LEU A 17 1.76 7.66 2.07
N PHE A 18 2.16 6.62 1.34
CA PHE A 18 1.28 5.51 1.00
C PHE A 18 0.74 4.82 2.26
N ASP A 19 1.60 4.50 3.22
CA ASP A 19 1.21 3.88 4.49
C ASP A 19 0.23 4.76 5.29
N PHE A 20 0.43 6.09 5.27
CA PHE A 20 -0.52 7.03 5.86
C PHE A 20 -1.88 6.96 5.16
N THR A 21 -1.90 6.94 3.82
CA THR A 21 -3.16 6.80 3.08
C THR A 21 -3.85 5.48 3.33
N ASN A 22 -3.08 4.40 3.42
CA ASN A 22 -3.59 3.08 3.74
C ASN A 22 -4.23 3.07 5.14
N GLY A 23 -3.54 3.67 6.12
CA GLY A 23 -3.99 3.71 7.51
C GLY A 23 -5.37 4.33 7.69
N PHE A 24 -5.71 5.43 7.01
CA PHE A 24 -7.04 6.04 7.17
C PHE A 24 -8.15 5.24 6.46
N HIS A 25 -7.85 4.57 5.34
CA HIS A 25 -8.79 3.67 4.66
C HIS A 25 -9.13 2.47 5.56
N ASP A 26 -8.10 1.83 6.12
CA ASP A 26 -8.27 0.67 7.01
C ASP A 26 -8.94 1.08 8.33
N THR A 27 -8.60 2.25 8.87
CA THR A 27 -9.25 2.80 10.06
C THR A 27 -10.75 2.97 9.83
N ALA A 28 -11.16 3.57 8.71
CA ALA A 28 -12.57 3.76 8.39
C ALA A 28 -13.34 2.43 8.33
N ASN A 29 -12.74 1.41 7.70
CA ASN A 29 -13.33 0.07 7.60
C ASN A 29 -13.47 -0.61 8.99
N ALA A 30 -12.47 -0.45 9.86
CA ALA A 30 -12.42 -1.12 11.16
C ALA A 30 -13.37 -0.53 12.20
N ILE A 31 -13.61 0.79 12.18
CA ILE A 31 -14.29 1.48 13.28
C ILE A 31 -15.71 1.96 12.94
N ALA A 32 -16.14 1.87 11.68
CA ALA A 32 -17.44 2.36 11.23
C ALA A 32 -18.62 1.76 12.03
N THR A 33 -18.54 0.48 12.40
CA THR A 33 -19.57 -0.21 13.18
C THR A 33 -19.58 0.26 14.63
N SER A 34 -18.42 0.39 15.27
CA SER A 34 -18.31 0.82 16.67
C SER A 34 -18.77 2.27 16.87
N ILE A 35 -18.52 3.15 15.89
CA ILE A 35 -18.99 4.54 15.94
C ILE A 35 -20.49 4.62 15.63
N SER A 36 -20.97 3.93 14.59
CA SER A 36 -22.39 4.02 14.19
C SER A 36 -23.35 3.43 15.24
N THR A 37 -22.93 2.37 15.94
CA THR A 37 -23.66 1.80 17.10
C THR A 37 -23.48 2.59 18.40
N ARG A 38 -22.64 3.63 18.40
CA ARG A 38 -22.27 4.43 19.58
C ARG A 38 -21.62 3.63 20.71
N ALA A 39 -21.03 2.48 20.39
CA ALA A 39 -20.27 1.67 21.34
C ALA A 39 -18.96 2.38 21.78
N LEU A 40 -18.35 3.15 20.88
CA LEU A 40 -17.15 3.94 21.15
C LEU A 40 -17.31 5.38 20.64
N SER A 41 -16.66 6.33 21.34
CA SER A 41 -16.52 7.69 20.82
C SER A 41 -15.54 7.71 19.63
N PRO A 42 -15.68 8.64 18.67
CA PRO A 42 -14.80 8.70 17.50
C PRO A 42 -13.31 8.75 17.85
N HIS A 43 -12.93 9.55 18.86
CA HIS A 43 -11.55 9.67 19.30
C HIS A 43 -11.00 8.35 19.88
N ALA A 44 -11.79 7.67 20.72
CA ALA A 44 -11.40 6.38 21.29
C ALA A 44 -11.26 5.31 20.20
N ALA A 45 -12.18 5.30 19.24
CA ALA A 45 -12.17 4.34 18.14
C ALA A 45 -10.94 4.52 17.24
N VAL A 46 -10.61 5.76 16.85
CA VAL A 46 -9.40 6.07 16.08
C VAL A 46 -8.14 5.73 16.86
N GLY A 47 -8.06 6.08 18.15
CA GLY A 47 -6.91 5.75 18.99
C GLY A 47 -6.69 4.23 19.10
N LEU A 48 -7.77 3.47 19.30
CA LEU A 48 -7.73 2.01 19.34
C LEU A 48 -7.26 1.43 18.00
N SER A 49 -7.80 1.94 16.88
CA SER A 49 -7.40 1.52 15.54
C SER A 49 -5.93 1.79 15.27
N ALA A 50 -5.41 2.96 15.65
CA ALA A 50 -3.99 3.30 15.48
C ALA A 50 -3.08 2.33 16.25
N VAL A 51 -3.41 2.03 17.52
CA VAL A 51 -2.65 1.09 18.35
C VAL A 51 -2.66 -0.30 17.75
N PHE A 52 -3.83 -0.83 17.37
CA PHE A 52 -3.90 -2.19 16.82
C PHE A 52 -3.33 -2.31 15.41
N ASN A 53 -3.39 -1.26 14.58
CA ASN A 53 -2.69 -1.23 13.29
C ASN A 53 -1.17 -1.29 13.50
N LEU A 54 -0.63 -0.53 14.45
CA LEU A 54 0.79 -0.58 14.79
C LEU A 54 1.21 -1.96 15.33
N VAL A 55 0.44 -2.52 16.27
CA VAL A 55 0.70 -3.85 16.82
C VAL A 55 0.65 -4.90 15.71
N GLY A 56 -0.36 -4.84 14.84
CA GLY A 56 -0.49 -5.71 13.67
C GLY A 56 0.74 -5.64 12.77
N ALA A 57 1.19 -4.43 12.42
CA ALA A 57 2.39 -4.23 11.60
C ALA A 57 3.65 -4.82 12.26
N VAL A 58 3.86 -4.59 13.56
CA VAL A 58 5.00 -5.13 14.31
C VAL A 58 4.96 -6.66 14.37
N VAL A 59 3.81 -7.25 14.67
CA VAL A 59 3.60 -8.70 14.71
C VAL A 59 3.84 -9.30 13.32
N THR A 60 3.31 -8.69 12.26
CA THR A 60 3.54 -9.15 10.89
C THR A 60 5.03 -9.17 10.56
N VAL A 61 5.77 -8.12 10.88
CA VAL A 61 7.23 -8.08 10.64
C VAL A 61 7.96 -9.12 11.49
N ALA A 62 7.61 -9.26 12.77
CA ALA A 62 8.28 -10.19 13.68
C ALA A 62 8.09 -11.67 13.30
N PHE A 63 6.88 -12.06 12.87
CA PHE A 63 6.53 -13.46 12.63
C PHE A 63 6.52 -13.86 11.15
N PHE A 64 6.17 -12.93 10.25
CA PHE A 64 6.03 -13.21 8.82
C PHE A 64 7.15 -12.60 7.97
N GLN A 65 8.04 -11.80 8.59
CA GLN A 65 9.19 -11.19 7.94
C GLN A 65 8.81 -10.52 6.61
N ALA A 66 9.60 -10.74 5.56
CA ALA A 66 9.40 -10.21 4.22
C ALA A 66 8.46 -11.06 3.35
N LYS A 67 7.68 -12.00 3.89
CA LYS A 67 6.83 -12.88 3.05
C LYS A 67 5.82 -12.08 2.23
N VAL A 68 5.12 -11.12 2.85
CA VAL A 68 4.12 -10.30 2.16
C VAL A 68 4.77 -9.44 1.07
N SER A 69 5.90 -8.78 1.39
CA SER A 69 6.64 -7.98 0.41
C SER A 69 7.18 -8.83 -0.73
N ASN A 70 7.64 -10.06 -0.46
CA ASN A 70 8.12 -10.99 -1.47
C ASN A 70 6.99 -11.45 -2.40
N THR A 71 5.80 -11.72 -1.86
CA THR A 71 4.62 -12.04 -2.66
C THR A 71 4.24 -10.89 -3.58
N ILE A 72 4.18 -9.66 -3.05
CA ILE A 72 3.87 -8.46 -3.84
C ILE A 72 4.95 -8.21 -4.89
N ALA A 73 6.23 -8.35 -4.54
CA ALA A 73 7.34 -8.21 -5.48
C ALA A 73 7.29 -9.28 -6.59
N SER A 74 6.77 -10.48 -6.29
CA SER A 74 6.65 -11.57 -7.25
C SER A 74 5.61 -11.30 -8.35
N THR A 75 4.77 -10.25 -8.22
CA THR A 75 3.88 -9.76 -9.28
C THR A 75 4.65 -9.23 -10.48
N LEU A 76 5.87 -8.71 -10.28
CA LEU A 76 6.72 -8.23 -11.37
C LEU A 76 7.54 -9.36 -11.98
N ALA A 77 7.61 -9.39 -13.31
CA ALA A 77 8.48 -10.31 -14.06
C ALA A 77 9.91 -9.78 -14.23
N ILE A 78 10.09 -8.50 -13.94
CA ILE A 78 11.34 -7.77 -14.03
C ILE A 78 11.89 -7.51 -12.63
N ARG A 79 13.20 -7.24 -12.54
CA ARG A 79 13.78 -6.71 -11.30
C ARG A 79 13.44 -5.23 -11.19
N PRO A 80 12.58 -4.79 -10.24
CA PRO A 80 12.18 -3.39 -10.17
C PRO A 80 13.34 -2.51 -9.73
N GLY A 81 13.56 -1.42 -10.47
CA GLY A 81 14.35 -0.29 -10.00
C GLY A 81 13.52 0.62 -9.08
N LEU A 82 14.20 1.51 -8.35
CA LEU A 82 13.56 2.51 -7.46
C LEU A 82 12.48 3.34 -8.15
N VAL A 83 12.67 3.67 -9.44
CA VAL A 83 11.69 4.41 -10.25
C VAL A 83 10.39 3.62 -10.42
N VAL A 84 10.47 2.31 -10.71
CA VAL A 84 9.29 1.44 -10.87
C VAL A 84 8.50 1.38 -9.56
N VAL A 85 9.19 1.22 -8.44
CA VAL A 85 8.58 1.19 -7.10
C VAL A 85 7.91 2.53 -6.80
N MET A 86 8.58 3.65 -7.08
CA MET A 86 8.03 4.99 -6.87
C MET A 86 6.79 5.23 -7.73
N SER A 87 6.83 4.89 -9.02
CA SER A 87 5.67 5.01 -9.91
C SER A 87 4.49 4.17 -9.42
N ALA A 88 4.75 2.95 -8.94
CA ALA A 88 3.71 2.09 -8.37
C ALA A 88 3.07 2.71 -7.13
N LEU A 89 3.88 3.25 -6.20
CA LEU A 89 3.41 3.93 -5.00
C LEU A 89 2.60 5.18 -5.34
N LEU A 90 3.06 6.01 -6.27
CA LEU A 90 2.34 7.21 -6.70
C LEU A 90 0.99 6.87 -7.33
N GLY A 91 0.93 5.83 -8.17
CA GLY A 91 -0.32 5.34 -8.74
C GLY A 91 -1.29 4.84 -7.66
N ALA A 92 -0.78 4.09 -6.68
CA ALA A 92 -1.58 3.58 -5.57
C ALA A 92 -2.08 4.70 -4.65
N ILE A 93 -1.24 5.68 -4.31
CA ILE A 93 -1.62 6.87 -3.54
C ILE A 93 -2.69 7.67 -4.28
N ALA A 94 -2.49 7.93 -5.57
CA ALA A 94 -3.47 8.66 -6.37
C ALA A 94 -4.82 7.95 -6.35
N TRP A 95 -4.84 6.62 -6.51
CA TRP A 95 -6.06 5.83 -6.43
C TRP A 95 -6.71 5.88 -5.05
N ASN A 96 -5.91 5.72 -3.97
CA ASN A 96 -6.39 5.83 -2.60
C ASN A 96 -7.04 7.20 -2.32
N LEU A 97 -6.44 8.29 -2.80
CA LEU A 97 -7.01 9.63 -2.61
C LEU A 97 -8.30 9.82 -3.41
N ILE A 98 -8.35 9.31 -4.64
CA ILE A 98 -9.57 9.36 -5.48
C ILE A 98 -10.71 8.60 -4.82
N THR A 99 -10.48 7.37 -4.36
CA THR A 99 -11.53 6.54 -3.76
C THR A 99 -11.98 7.10 -2.42
N TRP A 100 -11.05 7.59 -1.61
CA TRP A 100 -11.36 8.30 -0.37
C TRP A 100 -12.23 9.53 -0.60
N TYR A 101 -11.83 10.40 -1.54
CA TYR A 101 -12.59 11.61 -1.86
C TYR A 101 -14.01 11.29 -2.35
N ARG A 102 -14.20 10.15 -3.02
CA ARG A 102 -15.51 9.69 -3.49
C ARG A 102 -16.26 8.81 -2.48
N GLY A 103 -15.71 8.58 -1.29
CA GLY A 103 -16.32 7.72 -0.26
C GLY A 103 -16.46 6.25 -0.67
N LEU A 104 -15.64 5.79 -1.62
CA LEU A 104 -15.68 4.42 -2.12
C LEU A 104 -14.84 3.50 -1.24
N PRO A 105 -15.39 2.36 -0.73
CA PRO A 105 -14.57 1.38 -0.05
C PRO A 105 -13.58 0.78 -1.05
N SER A 106 -12.29 0.86 -0.74
CA SER A 106 -11.22 0.41 -1.63
C SER A 106 -10.14 -0.33 -0.85
N SER A 107 -9.48 -1.29 -1.52
CA SER A 107 -8.35 -2.03 -0.96
C SER A 107 -7.04 -1.40 -1.42
N SER A 108 -6.27 -0.84 -0.49
CA SER A 108 -4.96 -0.26 -0.79
C SER A 108 -3.97 -1.31 -1.32
N THR A 109 -4.08 -2.57 -0.90
CA THR A 109 -3.27 -3.67 -1.44
C THR A 109 -3.54 -3.88 -2.93
N HIS A 110 -4.80 -3.85 -3.35
CA HIS A 110 -5.15 -3.92 -4.77
C HIS A 110 -4.72 -2.66 -5.54
N ALA A 111 -4.80 -1.48 -4.91
CA ALA A 111 -4.25 -0.25 -5.48
C ALA A 111 -2.74 -0.36 -5.72
N LEU A 112 -1.98 -0.93 -4.77
CA LEU A 112 -0.54 -1.16 -4.90
C LEU A 112 -0.21 -2.21 -5.96
N ILE A 113 -0.92 -3.34 -5.99
CA ILE A 113 -0.74 -4.37 -7.02
C ILE A 113 -1.05 -3.79 -8.41
N GLY A 114 -2.13 -3.02 -8.55
CA GLY A 114 -2.47 -2.31 -9.79
C GLY A 114 -1.40 -1.32 -10.21
N GLY A 115 -0.87 -0.53 -9.26
CA GLY A 115 0.26 0.38 -9.48
C GLY A 115 1.52 -0.34 -9.93
N LEU A 116 1.86 -1.47 -9.32
CA LEU A 116 2.99 -2.32 -9.71
C LEU A 116 2.79 -2.90 -11.11
N CYS A 117 1.60 -3.40 -11.43
CA CYS A 117 1.29 -3.88 -12.77
C CYS A 117 1.47 -2.78 -13.82
N GLY A 118 0.92 -1.58 -13.59
CA GLY A 118 1.07 -0.44 -14.50
C GLY A 118 2.53 -0.02 -14.69
N ALA A 119 3.27 0.12 -13.58
CA ALA A 119 4.68 0.48 -13.61
C ALA A 119 5.55 -0.59 -14.28
N GLY A 120 5.25 -1.88 -14.05
CA GLY A 120 5.92 -3.01 -14.67
C GLY A 120 5.69 -3.08 -16.18
N ILE A 121 4.45 -2.87 -16.63
CA ILE A 121 4.10 -2.81 -18.06
C ILE A 121 4.85 -1.66 -18.74
N ALA A 122 4.84 -0.47 -18.14
CA ALA A 122 5.53 0.69 -18.68
C ALA A 122 7.05 0.47 -18.76
N ALA A 123 7.65 -0.10 -17.72
CA ALA A 123 9.09 -0.35 -17.65
C ALA A 123 9.56 -1.44 -18.63
N ALA A 124 8.73 -2.46 -18.87
CA ALA A 124 9.05 -3.55 -19.80
C ALA A 124 8.65 -3.25 -21.26
N GLY A 125 7.92 -2.15 -21.51
CA GLY A 125 7.38 -1.81 -22.83
C GLY A 125 6.29 -2.76 -23.32
N GLY A 126 5.63 -3.49 -22.40
CA GLY A 126 4.62 -4.49 -22.74
C GLY A 126 4.15 -5.34 -21.56
N LEU A 127 3.18 -6.23 -21.83
CA LEU A 127 2.55 -7.08 -20.81
C LEU A 127 3.51 -8.10 -20.18
N SER A 128 4.69 -8.31 -20.76
CA SER A 128 5.73 -9.20 -20.22
C SER A 128 6.34 -8.71 -18.91
N GLY A 129 6.13 -7.43 -18.54
CA GLY A 129 6.62 -6.88 -17.27
C GLY A 129 5.92 -7.42 -16.02
N VAL A 130 4.79 -8.11 -16.20
CA VAL A 130 3.93 -8.63 -15.11
C VAL A 130 3.90 -10.15 -15.16
N ARG A 131 4.02 -10.79 -14.00
CA ARG A 131 3.83 -12.23 -13.83
C ARG A 131 2.35 -12.52 -13.63
N TRP A 132 1.64 -12.69 -14.73
CA TRP A 132 0.19 -12.97 -14.73
C TRP A 132 -0.21 -14.19 -13.90
N SER A 133 0.64 -15.22 -13.86
CA SER A 133 0.41 -16.41 -13.02
C SER A 133 0.56 -16.18 -11.51
N ALA A 134 1.07 -15.01 -11.10
CA ALA A 134 1.13 -14.58 -9.71
C ALA A 134 -0.10 -13.74 -9.30
N LEU A 135 -0.86 -13.22 -10.26
CA LEU A 135 -2.09 -12.47 -10.02
C LEU A 135 -3.26 -13.45 -9.85
N GLY A 136 -3.62 -13.75 -8.59
CA GLY A 136 -4.72 -14.67 -8.25
C GLY A 136 -4.35 -15.80 -7.29
N LYS A 137 -3.14 -15.79 -6.75
CA LYS A 137 -2.75 -16.57 -5.56
C LYS A 137 -2.92 -15.73 -4.31
#